data_AF-A0A932HJG9-F1
#
_entry.id   AF-A0A932HJG9-F1
#
_cell.length_a   1.000
_cell.length_b   1.000
_cell.length_c   1.000
_cell.angle_alpha   90.00
_cell.angle_beta   90.00
_cell.angle_gamma   90.00
#
_symmetry.space_group_name_H-M   'P 1'
#
loop_
_entity.id
_entity.type
_entity.pdbx_description
1 polymer ?
#
loop_
_entity_poly.entity_id
_entity_poly.type
_entity_poly.pdbx_seq_one_letter_code
_entity_poly.pdbx_strand_id
1 'polypeptide(L)' 'MAKKLGITRSGFTREALRAALARSKEREIERKHREGYLRKPPKRGEFQAWEKEQVWSEP' A
#
# COMPACT_ATOMS: atom_id res chain seq x y z
N MET A 1 -14.27 -21.82 4.07
CA MET A 1 -13.72 -20.50 4.47
C MET A 1 -14.74 -19.66 5.21
N ALA A 2 -15.86 -19.24 4.59
CA ALA A 2 -16.91 -18.48 5.28
C ALA A 2 -17.36 -19.11 6.63
N LYS A 3 -17.68 -20.42 6.65
CA LYS A 3 -18.00 -21.16 7.89
C LYS A 3 -16.86 -21.19 8.93
N LYS A 4 -15.60 -21.25 8.49
CA LYS A 4 -14.42 -21.24 9.39
C LYS A 4 -14.20 -19.87 10.03
N LEU A 5 -14.61 -18.81 9.33
CA LEU A 5 -14.53 -17.42 9.78
C LEU A 5 -15.81 -16.96 10.52
N GLY A 6 -16.80 -17.85 10.72
CA GLY A 6 -18.06 -17.50 11.37
C GLY A 6 -18.95 -16.53 10.57
N ILE A 7 -18.70 -16.33 9.27
CA ILE A 7 -19.45 -15.39 8.43
C ILE A 7 -20.28 -16.08 7.36
N THR A 8 -21.31 -15.37 6.87
CA THR A 8 -22.11 -15.84 5.74
C THR A 8 -21.30 -15.83 4.44
N ARG A 9 -21.71 -16.64 3.46
CA ARG A 9 -21.07 -16.67 2.13
C ARG A 9 -21.08 -15.29 1.46
N SER A 10 -22.18 -14.54 1.59
CA SER A 10 -22.29 -13.19 1.03
C SER A 10 -21.45 -12.16 1.79
N GLY A 11 -21.26 -12.33 3.09
CA GLY A 11 -20.31 -11.55 3.88
C GLY A 11 -18.88 -11.75 3.39
N PHE A 12 -18.47 -13.01 3.25
CA PHE A 12 -17.14 -13.37 2.76
C PHE A 12 -16.85 -12.80 1.36
N THR A 13 -17.79 -12.90 0.41
CA THR A 13 -17.57 -12.40 -0.95
C THR A 13 -17.46 -10.88 -1.00
N ARG A 14 -18.26 -10.14 -0.21
CA ARG A 14 -18.16 -8.68 -0.11
C ARG A 14 -16.82 -8.24 0.46
N GLU A 15 -16.34 -8.92 1.51
CA GLU A 15 -15.06 -8.61 2.13
C GLU A 15 -13.89 -8.90 1.17
N ALA A 16 -13.90 -10.06 0.51
CA ALA A 16 -12.90 -10.41 -0.49
C ALA A 16 -12.85 -9.38 -1.63
N LEU A 17 -14.01 -8.92 -2.11
CA LEU A 17 -14.11 -7.89 -3.15
C LEU A 17 -13.52 -6.56 -2.67
N ARG A 18 -13.90 -6.09 -1.47
CA ARG A 18 -13.36 -4.84 -0.89
C ARG A 18 -11.84 -4.90 -0.77
N ALA A 19 -11.32 -6.02 -0.26
CA ALA A 19 -9.88 -6.22 -0.10
C ALA A 19 -9.16 -6.27 -1.47
N ALA A 20 -9.76 -6.88 -2.48
CA ALA A 20 -9.20 -6.91 -3.84
C ALA A 20 -9.14 -5.51 -4.46
N LEU A 21 -10.19 -4.71 -4.30
CA LEU A 21 -10.25 -3.33 -4.80
C LEU A 21 -9.21 -2.43 -4.10
N ALA A 22 -9.09 -2.52 -2.77
CA ALA A 22 -8.09 -1.78 -2.00
C ALA A 22 -6.66 -2.09 -2.49
N ARG A 23 -6.31 -3.38 -2.56
CA ARG A 23 -5.00 -3.82 -3.08
C ARG A 23 -4.77 -3.38 -4.53
N SER A 24 -5.81 -3.39 -5.36
CA SER A 24 -5.68 -2.92 -6.74
C SER A 24 -5.39 -1.43 -6.81
N LYS A 25 -6.00 -0.63 -5.92
CA LYS A 25 -5.77 0.81 -5.84
C LYS A 25 -4.36 1.13 -5.35
N GLU A 26 -3.89 0.45 -4.31
CA GLU A 26 -2.52 0.58 -3.78
C GLU A 26 -1.48 0.29 -4.86
N ARG A 27 -1.59 -0.86 -5.54
CA ARG A 27 -0.68 -1.23 -6.63
C ARG A 27 -0.64 -0.19 -7.75
N GLU A 28 -1.79 0.40 -8.08
CA GLU A 28 -1.85 1.43 -9.11
C GLU A 28 -1.14 2.73 -8.68
N ILE A 29 -1.26 3.10 -7.40
CA ILE A 29 -0.53 4.24 -6.84
C ILE A 29 0.97 3.97 -6.81
N GLU A 30 1.38 2.79 -6.35
CA GLU A 30 2.79 2.36 -6.33
C GLU A 30 3.41 2.36 -7.73
N ARG A 31 2.68 1.84 -8.73
CA ARG A 31 3.11 1.86 -10.13
C ARG A 31 3.34 3.29 -10.60
N LYS A 32 2.41 4.20 -10.33
CA LYS A 32 2.54 5.63 -10.68
C LYS A 32 3.74 6.28 -9.99
N HIS A 33 3.98 5.99 -8.71
CA HIS A 33 5.15 6.51 -8.00
C HIS A 33 6.44 6.00 -8.65
N ARG A 34 6.54 4.69 -8.92
CA ARG A 34 7.72 4.09 -9.57
C ARG A 34 7.98 4.71 -10.94
N GLU A 35 6.95 4.82 -11.78
CA GLU A 35 7.06 5.46 -13.10
C GLU A 35 7.46 6.93 -13.00
N GLY A 36 6.93 7.64 -12.00
CA GLY A 36 7.31 9.01 -11.67
C GLY A 36 8.81 9.13 -11.42
N TYR A 37 9.35 8.29 -10.53
CA TYR A 37 10.77 8.30 -10.18
C TYR A 37 11.68 7.79 -11.30
N LEU A 38 11.23 6.84 -12.13
CA LEU A 38 11.99 6.42 -13.32
C LEU A 38 12.08 7.55 -14.35
N ARG A 39 10.98 8.26 -14.59
CA ARG A 39 10.93 9.36 -15.56
C ARG A 39 11.64 10.62 -15.05
N LYS A 40 11.57 10.86 -13.74
CA LYS A 40 12.20 12.01 -13.07
C LYS A 40 12.95 11.50 -11.84
N PRO A 41 14.18 11.02 -12.02
CA PRO A 41 15.01 10.57 -10.91
C PRO A 41 15.17 11.69 -9.88
N PRO A 42 15.16 11.34 -8.58
CA PRO A 42 15.32 12.32 -7.52
C PRO A 42 16.70 12.97 -7.59
N LYS A 43 16.76 14.26 -7.27
CA LYS A 43 18.03 14.98 -7.19
C LYS A 43 18.80 14.54 -5.95
N ARG A 44 20.12 14.72 -6.00
CA ARG A 44 20.96 14.52 -4.83
C ARG A 44 20.47 15.43 -3.70
N GLY A 45 20.18 14.83 -2.54
CA GLY A 45 19.72 15.54 -1.35
C GLY A 45 18.22 15.80 -1.26
N GLU A 46 17.42 15.39 -2.25
CA GLU A 46 15.96 15.64 -2.28
C GLU A 46 15.22 15.08 -1.05
N PHE A 47 15.73 13.99 -0.47
CA PHE A 47 15.12 13.35 0.70
C PHE A 47 15.84 13.62 2.03
N GLN A 48 16.93 14.39 2.04
CA GLN A 48 17.74 14.61 3.26
C GLN A 48 16.97 15.30 4.39
N ALA A 49 15.94 16.08 4.06
CA ALA A 49 15.08 16.68 5.08
C ALA A 49 14.34 15.63 5.92
N TRP A 50 13.96 14.50 5.30
CA TRP A 50 13.23 13.41 5.95
C TRP A 50 14.13 12.49 6.78
N GLU A 51 15.43 12.42 6.48
CA GLU A 51 16.39 11.61 7.25
C GLU A 51 16.45 12.03 8.72
N LYS A 52 16.33 13.33 8.99
CA LYS A 52 16.34 13.88 10.35
C LYS A 52 15.04 13.62 11.11
N GLU A 53 13.96 13.28 10.42
CA GLU A 53 12.64 13.03 10.99
C GLU A 53 12.37 11.54 11.26
N GLN A 54 13.22 10.63 10.72
CA GLN A 54 13.08 9.19 10.93
C GLN A 54 13.56 8.75 12.32
N VAL A 55 12.75 9.00 13.35
CA VAL A 55 12.92 8.40 14.69
C VAL A 55 12.18 7.07 14.70
N TRP A 56 12.86 5.99 14.33
CA TRP A 56 12.33 4.64 14.52
C TRP A 56 12.54 4.26 15.99
N SER A 57 11.45 4.03 16.72
CA SER A 57 11.53 3.42 18.05
C SER A 57 12.24 2.07 17.95
N GLU A 58 13.16 1.78 18.89
CA GLU A 58 13.75 0.45 19.00
C GLU A 58 12.66 -0.61 19.27
N PRO A 59 12.88 -1.88 18.86
CA PRO A 59 11.90 -2.96 19.02
C PRO A 59 11.42 -3.19 20.46
#